data_AF-A0A0S8KTG9-F1
#
_entry.id   AF-A0A0S8KTG9-F1
#
_cell.length_a   1.000
_cell.length_b   1.000
_cell.length_c   1.000
_cell.angle_alpha   90.00
_cell.angle_beta   90.00
_cell.angle_gamma   90.00
#
_symmetry.space_group_name_H-M   'P 1'
#
loop_
_entity.id
_entity.type
_entity.pdbx_description
1 polymer ?
#
loop_
_entity_poly.entity_id
_entity_poly.type
_entity_poly.pdbx_seq_one_letter_code
_entity_poly.pdbx_strand_id
1 'polypeptide(L)'
;MRSIAEMVFFSGNRVKKQEAFTLIELLVVIAIIALLLAILMPSLRAAKDQARKAVCTGHVKGLVLAVRMYADDNEGKTHDSPNNGLWDNAHANPPVVKKYGPNDNMAYWGIAYFPYAKNKKIFRCPSTKRLDDWPEWGLPWGLPSQQYFRYCSYGLNDYITNKKIDFDFKHPAEVIAFQDHIEQKLDDNGDMFHILPGESINLTQWRHGWRRTEFPEAVQECFRHRGTCVTVWLDGHVTEIEETTGEDIPRRWYDGKCAHQH
;
A
#
# COMPACT_ATOMS: atom_id res chain seq x y z
N MET A 1 83.73 -33.03 -40.49
CA MET A 1 84.21 -32.63 -39.14
C MET A 1 84.35 -31.11 -39.10
N ARG A 2 83.87 -30.47 -38.01
CA ARG A 2 83.65 -29.02 -37.74
C ARG A 2 82.28 -28.51 -38.25
N SER A 3 81.24 -28.27 -37.44
CA SER A 3 81.02 -27.53 -36.16
C SER A 3 80.33 -26.19 -36.45
N ILE A 4 79.48 -25.75 -35.50
CA ILE A 4 78.64 -24.52 -35.41
C ILE A 4 77.22 -24.71 -35.99
N ALA A 5 76.08 -24.34 -35.39
CA ALA A 5 75.58 -24.14 -34.02
C ALA A 5 74.28 -23.32 -34.19
N GLU A 6 73.12 -23.85 -33.75
CA GLU A 6 71.95 -23.06 -33.30
C GLU A 6 71.27 -23.92 -32.22
N MET A 7 71.60 -23.72 -30.94
CA MET A 7 71.00 -22.72 -30.04
C MET A 7 69.47 -22.86 -29.94
N VAL A 8 69.00 -24.03 -29.51
CA VAL A 8 67.67 -24.15 -28.91
C VAL A 8 67.77 -23.63 -27.47
N PHE A 9 67.31 -22.40 -27.28
CA PHE A 9 67.06 -21.79 -25.98
C PHE A 9 66.08 -22.67 -25.18
N PHE A 10 66.58 -23.38 -24.17
CA PHE A 10 65.75 -23.85 -23.06
C PHE A 10 65.38 -22.64 -22.21
N SER A 11 64.29 -21.96 -22.58
CA SER A 11 63.62 -21.01 -21.69
C SER A 11 63.10 -21.80 -20.48
N GLY A 12 63.81 -21.70 -19.36
CA GLY A 12 63.36 -22.26 -18.09
C GLY A 12 62.02 -21.65 -17.70
N ASN A 13 60.94 -22.40 -17.86
CA ASN A 13 59.66 -22.07 -17.25
C ASN A 13 59.86 -22.09 -15.74
N ARG A 14 60.05 -20.91 -15.12
CA ARG A 14 59.88 -20.77 -13.67
C ARG A 14 58.43 -21.14 -13.38
N VAL A 15 58.22 -22.29 -12.76
CA VAL A 15 56.93 -22.62 -12.13
C VAL A 15 56.69 -21.50 -11.13
N LYS A 16 55.82 -20.55 -11.46
CA LYS A 16 55.34 -19.56 -10.50
C LYS A 16 54.74 -20.38 -9.37
N LYS A 17 55.31 -20.31 -8.17
CA LYS A 17 54.64 -20.79 -6.96
C LYS A 17 53.26 -20.16 -6.96
N GLN A 18 52.23 -20.94 -7.25
CA GLN A 18 50.87 -20.49 -7.00
C GLN A 18 50.74 -20.45 -5.47
N GLU A 19 50.55 -19.26 -4.93
CA GLU A 19 50.25 -19.08 -3.52
C GLU A 19 48.91 -19.78 -3.26
N ALA A 20 48.96 -20.89 -2.52
CA ALA A 20 47.77 -21.61 -2.11
C ALA A 20 47.10 -20.83 -0.97
N PHE A 21 45.85 -20.43 -1.18
CA PHE A 21 45.05 -19.75 -0.17
C PHE A 21 44.87 -20.65 1.05
N THR A 22 45.10 -20.12 2.24
CA THR A 22 44.86 -20.87 3.47
C THR A 22 43.38 -20.85 3.84
N LEU A 23 42.93 -21.91 4.52
CA LEU A 23 41.56 -22.01 5.04
C LEU A 23 41.22 -20.85 6.01
N ILE A 24 42.22 -20.36 6.74
CA ILE A 24 42.08 -19.26 7.70
C ILE A 24 41.85 -17.93 6.96
N GLU A 25 42.59 -17.65 5.90
CA GLU A 25 42.40 -16.42 5.11
C GLU A 25 40.99 -16.35 4.52
N LEU A 26 40.48 -17.47 4.00
CA LEU A 26 39.11 -17.53 3.50
C LEU A 26 38.09 -17.34 4.64
N LEU A 27 38.32 -17.95 5.80
CA LEU A 27 37.44 -17.84 6.98
C LEU A 27 37.32 -16.39 7.49
N VAL A 28 38.44 -15.67 7.56
CA VAL A 28 38.45 -14.28 8.04
C VAL A 28 37.68 -13.38 7.07
N VAL A 29 37.83 -13.59 5.76
CA VAL A 29 37.12 -12.79 4.75
C VAL A 29 35.61 -12.98 4.84
N ILE A 30 35.14 -14.23 4.93
CA ILE A 30 33.69 -14.47 5.07
C ILE A 30 33.16 -13.92 6.41
N ALA A 31 33.95 -13.95 7.48
CA ALA A 31 33.57 -13.38 8.77
C ALA A 31 33.39 -11.86 8.68
N ILE A 32 34.30 -11.15 7.99
CA ILE A 32 34.18 -9.71 7.76
C ILE A 32 32.96 -9.39 6.88
N ILE A 33 32.75 -10.13 5.79
CA ILE A 33 31.57 -9.94 4.93
C ILE A 33 30.27 -10.16 5.72
N ALA A 34 30.20 -11.20 6.56
CA ALA A 34 29.05 -11.47 7.41
C ALA A 34 28.76 -10.32 8.39
N LEU A 35 29.80 -9.77 9.03
CA LEU A 35 29.67 -8.61 9.92
C LEU A 35 29.14 -7.37 9.18
N LEU A 36 29.68 -7.07 8.00
CA LEU A 36 29.24 -5.94 7.18
C LEU A 36 27.78 -6.10 6.73
N LEU A 37 27.40 -7.31 6.28
CA LEU A 37 26.02 -7.61 5.87
C LEU A 37 25.05 -7.52 7.05
N ALA A 38 25.45 -7.93 8.26
CA ALA A 38 24.63 -7.85 9.46
C ALA A 38 24.22 -6.40 9.79
N ILE A 39 25.12 -5.44 9.57
CA ILE A 39 24.84 -4.01 9.79
C ILE A 39 24.10 -3.39 8.59
N LEU A 40 24.41 -3.82 7.36
CA LEU A 40 23.83 -3.26 6.14
C LEU A 40 22.36 -3.68 5.92
N MET A 41 22.01 -4.92 6.26
CA MET A 41 20.68 -5.46 6.02
C MET A 41 19.53 -4.69 6.72
N PRO A 42 19.60 -4.33 8.02
CA PRO A 42 18.53 -3.54 8.65
C PRO A 42 18.42 -2.13 8.04
N SER A 43 19.54 -1.49 7.72
CA SER A 43 19.56 -0.18 7.06
C SER A 43 18.90 -0.22 5.68
N LEU A 44 19.22 -1.23 4.87
CA LEU A 44 18.62 -1.39 3.54
C LEU A 44 17.11 -1.67 3.61
N ARG A 45 16.64 -2.41 4.61
CA ARG A 45 15.19 -2.63 4.83
C ARG A 45 14.49 -1.31 5.14
N ALA A 46 15.01 -0.52 6.08
CA ALA A 46 14.47 0.79 6.40
C ALA A 46 14.44 1.74 5.19
N ALA A 47 15.52 1.76 4.39
CA ALA A 47 15.59 2.57 3.18
C ALA A 47 14.54 2.16 2.12
N LYS A 48 14.35 0.84 1.92
CA LYS A 48 13.31 0.32 1.01
C LYS A 48 11.91 0.68 1.47
N ASP A 49 11.63 0.59 2.76
CA ASP A 49 10.31 0.94 3.30
C ASP A 49 10.03 2.44 3.18
N GLN A 50 11.04 3.29 3.41
CA GLN A 50 10.92 4.73 3.17
C GLN A 50 10.66 5.06 1.70
N ALA A 51 11.34 4.36 0.77
CA ALA A 51 11.11 4.53 -0.66
C ALA A 51 9.68 4.10 -1.06
N ARG A 52 9.20 2.97 -0.54
CA ARG A 52 7.81 2.50 -0.74
C ARG A 52 6.78 3.50 -0.23
N LYS A 53 7.04 4.08 0.95
CA LYS A 53 6.21 5.14 1.53
C LYS A 53 6.18 6.39 0.66
N ALA A 54 7.32 6.86 0.18
CA ALA A 54 7.39 8.00 -0.73
C ALA A 54 6.58 7.77 -2.02
N VAL A 55 6.61 6.54 -2.57
CA VAL A 55 5.75 6.15 -3.70
C VAL A 55 4.27 6.17 -3.31
N CYS A 56 3.90 5.62 -2.15
CA CYS A 56 2.53 5.66 -1.63
C CYS A 56 2.01 7.10 -1.50
N THR A 57 2.79 8.00 -0.89
CA THR A 57 2.48 9.43 -0.79
C THR A 57 2.27 10.07 -2.17
N GLY A 58 3.10 9.74 -3.15
CA GLY A 58 2.92 10.22 -4.52
C GLY A 58 1.64 9.69 -5.19
N HIS A 59 1.30 8.43 -4.93
CA HIS A 59 0.08 7.80 -5.43
C HIS A 59 -1.19 8.47 -4.87
N VAL A 60 -1.28 8.65 -3.56
CA VAL A 60 -2.47 9.27 -2.93
C VAL A 60 -2.65 10.74 -3.32
N LYS A 61 -1.55 11.49 -3.52
CA LYS A 61 -1.59 12.85 -4.10
C LYS A 61 -2.12 12.85 -5.54
N GLY A 62 -1.74 11.85 -6.33
CA GLY A 62 -2.28 11.67 -7.68
C GLY A 62 -3.78 11.32 -7.66
N LEU A 63 -4.21 10.51 -6.69
CA LEU A 63 -5.61 10.11 -6.54
C LEU A 63 -6.52 11.26 -6.13
N VAL A 64 -6.14 12.05 -5.12
CA VAL A 64 -6.96 13.21 -4.71
C VAL A 64 -7.08 14.25 -5.83
N LEU A 65 -6.03 14.41 -6.65
CA LEU A 65 -6.11 15.24 -7.85
C LEU A 65 -7.10 14.65 -8.87
N ALA A 66 -7.07 13.34 -9.11
CA ALA A 66 -8.02 12.68 -10.01
C ALA A 66 -9.48 12.85 -9.55
N VAL A 67 -9.72 12.83 -8.24
CA VAL A 67 -11.06 13.05 -7.65
C VAL A 67 -11.53 14.48 -7.82
N ARG A 68 -10.64 15.46 -7.69
CA ARG A 68 -10.96 16.87 -7.99
C ARG A 68 -11.28 17.09 -9.45
N MET A 69 -10.45 16.55 -10.34
CA MET A 69 -10.71 16.64 -11.78
C MET A 69 -12.04 15.99 -12.16
N TYR A 70 -12.36 14.84 -11.56
CA TYR A 70 -13.68 14.23 -11.69
C TYR A 70 -14.78 15.19 -11.22
N ALA A 71 -14.64 15.76 -10.02
CA ALA A 71 -15.64 16.65 -9.45
C ALA A 71 -15.85 17.89 -10.33
N ASP A 72 -14.79 18.50 -10.86
CA ASP A 72 -14.85 19.64 -11.77
C ASP A 72 -15.70 19.32 -13.02
N ASP A 73 -15.53 18.12 -13.59
CA ASP A 73 -16.31 17.64 -14.74
C ASP A 73 -17.74 17.19 -14.38
N ASN A 74 -18.07 17.07 -13.09
CA ASN A 74 -19.34 16.54 -12.58
C ASN A 74 -20.04 17.52 -11.60
N GLU A 75 -20.08 18.81 -11.95
CA GLU A 75 -20.78 19.86 -11.18
C GLU A 75 -20.29 20.03 -9.72
N GLY A 76 -19.01 19.74 -9.48
CA GLY A 76 -18.39 19.73 -8.17
C GLY A 76 -18.73 18.50 -7.33
N LYS A 77 -19.37 17.47 -7.88
CA LYS A 77 -19.76 16.25 -7.14
C LYS A 77 -18.79 15.11 -7.36
N THR A 78 -18.46 14.42 -6.28
CA THR A 78 -17.77 13.13 -6.34
C THR A 78 -18.70 12.00 -6.77
N HIS A 79 -18.12 10.86 -7.13
CA HIS A 79 -18.85 9.68 -7.55
C HIS A 79 -19.51 8.96 -6.36
N ASP A 80 -20.65 8.31 -6.61
CA ASP A 80 -21.31 7.40 -5.65
C ASP A 80 -20.63 6.02 -5.68
N SER A 81 -19.65 5.85 -4.80
CA SER A 81 -18.62 4.83 -4.93
C SER A 81 -18.99 3.48 -4.28
N PRO A 82 -18.85 2.34 -5.00
CA PRO A 82 -19.05 0.99 -4.47
C PRO A 82 -17.88 0.52 -3.57
N ASN A 83 -18.14 -0.50 -2.72
CA ASN A 83 -17.22 -0.98 -1.67
C ASN A 83 -16.46 -2.30 -1.99
N ASN A 84 -16.64 -2.91 -3.17
CA ASN A 84 -16.25 -4.33 -3.35
C ASN A 84 -14.85 -4.56 -3.97
N GLY A 85 -14.10 -3.51 -4.32
CA GLY A 85 -12.66 -3.64 -4.58
C GLY A 85 -12.23 -4.27 -5.91
N LEU A 86 -13.15 -4.65 -6.80
CA LEU A 86 -12.77 -5.32 -8.06
C LEU A 86 -12.77 -4.41 -9.28
N TRP A 87 -11.81 -4.63 -10.17
CA TRP A 87 -11.72 -3.90 -11.43
C TRP A 87 -12.40 -4.61 -12.61
N ASP A 88 -12.58 -5.92 -12.46
CA ASP A 88 -13.12 -6.82 -13.46
C ASP A 88 -13.62 -8.09 -12.77
N ASN A 89 -14.37 -8.89 -13.51
CA ASN A 89 -14.89 -10.18 -13.06
C ASN A 89 -13.89 -11.33 -13.28
N ALA A 90 -12.56 -11.11 -13.32
CA ALA A 90 -11.60 -12.17 -13.65
C ALA A 90 -11.61 -13.36 -12.67
N HIS A 91 -12.25 -13.19 -11.52
CA HIS A 91 -12.52 -14.23 -10.55
C HIS A 91 -13.64 -15.21 -10.96
N ALA A 92 -14.48 -14.86 -11.93
CA ALA A 92 -15.63 -15.66 -12.33
C ALA A 92 -15.20 -16.97 -13.02
N ASN A 93 -16.02 -18.01 -12.90
CA ASN A 93 -15.81 -19.30 -13.56
C ASN A 93 -17.01 -19.65 -14.47
N PRO A 94 -16.85 -19.72 -15.80
CA PRO A 94 -15.59 -19.56 -16.54
C PRO A 94 -15.09 -18.10 -16.59
N PRO A 95 -13.77 -17.87 -16.72
CA PRO A 95 -13.17 -16.54 -16.65
C PRO A 95 -13.31 -15.80 -17.99
N VAL A 96 -14.51 -15.34 -18.30
CA VAL A 96 -14.72 -14.38 -19.40
C VAL A 96 -14.56 -12.97 -18.82
N VAL A 97 -13.35 -12.42 -18.95
CA VAL A 97 -12.98 -11.13 -18.36
C VAL A 97 -13.77 -9.99 -19.00
N LYS A 98 -14.66 -9.40 -18.20
CA LYS A 98 -15.42 -8.18 -18.42
C LYS A 98 -14.95 -7.17 -17.38
N LYS A 99 -14.53 -5.99 -17.86
CA LYS A 99 -14.21 -4.85 -16.99
C LYS A 99 -15.50 -4.35 -16.33
N TYR A 100 -15.40 -4.02 -15.05
CA TYR A 100 -16.50 -3.36 -14.36
C TYR A 100 -16.57 -1.89 -14.73
N GLY A 101 -17.79 -1.36 -14.78
CA GLY A 101 -18.10 0.06 -14.78
C GLY A 101 -18.11 0.62 -13.35
N PRO A 102 -18.11 1.96 -13.20
CA PRO A 102 -18.02 2.61 -11.90
C PRO A 102 -19.22 2.35 -10.98
N ASN A 103 -20.37 1.95 -11.54
CA ASN A 103 -21.61 1.71 -10.80
C ASN A 103 -21.91 0.21 -10.62
N ASP A 104 -21.02 -0.69 -11.07
CA ASP A 104 -21.24 -2.12 -10.86
C ASP A 104 -21.09 -2.45 -9.37
N ASN A 105 -21.97 -3.29 -8.81
CA ASN A 105 -21.98 -3.58 -7.38
C ASN A 105 -20.62 -4.07 -6.86
N MET A 106 -19.93 -4.91 -7.63
CA MET A 106 -18.63 -5.48 -7.26
C MET A 106 -17.44 -4.54 -7.54
N ALA A 107 -17.68 -3.37 -8.13
CA ALA A 107 -16.61 -2.50 -8.57
C ALA A 107 -15.81 -1.91 -7.40
N TYR A 108 -14.56 -1.61 -7.70
CA TYR A 108 -13.74 -0.73 -6.92
C TYR A 108 -14.09 0.73 -7.22
N TRP A 109 -14.22 1.56 -6.18
CA TRP A 109 -14.43 3.00 -6.30
C TRP A 109 -13.44 3.69 -7.24
N GLY A 110 -12.20 3.18 -7.34
CA GLY A 110 -11.17 3.74 -8.20
C GLY A 110 -11.49 3.71 -9.69
N ILE A 111 -12.46 2.90 -10.13
CA ILE A 111 -12.90 2.85 -11.52
C ILE A 111 -13.46 4.20 -11.99
N ALA A 112 -14.21 4.91 -11.14
CA ALA A 112 -14.79 6.21 -11.49
C ALA A 112 -13.72 7.28 -11.75
N TYR A 113 -12.63 7.23 -10.98
CA TYR A 113 -11.55 8.21 -11.04
C TYR A 113 -10.40 7.78 -11.98
N PHE A 114 -10.42 6.54 -12.47
CA PHE A 114 -9.38 6.01 -13.36
C PHE A 114 -9.15 6.83 -14.65
N PRO A 115 -10.17 7.41 -15.31
CA PRO A 115 -9.95 8.26 -16.48
C PRO A 115 -9.08 9.50 -16.20
N TYR A 116 -9.06 9.97 -14.95
CA TYR A 116 -8.29 11.13 -14.49
C TYR A 116 -6.94 10.72 -13.86
N ALA A 117 -6.68 9.41 -13.76
CA ALA A 117 -5.47 8.85 -13.20
C ALA A 117 -4.41 8.60 -14.28
N LYS A 118 -3.13 8.78 -13.94
CA LYS A 118 -2.02 8.50 -14.87
C LYS A 118 -1.94 7.02 -15.28
N ASN A 119 -2.22 6.11 -14.36
CA ASN A 119 -2.20 4.66 -14.59
C ASN A 119 -2.80 3.91 -13.38
N LYS A 120 -3.07 2.60 -13.55
CA LYS A 120 -3.71 1.77 -12.52
C LYS A 120 -2.84 1.54 -11.27
N LYS A 121 -1.51 1.73 -11.36
CA LYS A 121 -0.61 1.50 -10.20
C LYS A 121 -0.81 2.52 -9.08
N ILE A 122 -1.36 3.70 -9.38
CA ILE A 122 -1.61 4.71 -8.35
C ILE A 122 -2.67 4.28 -7.34
N PHE A 123 -3.50 3.28 -7.65
CA PHE A 123 -4.50 2.72 -6.74
C PHE A 123 -3.91 1.60 -5.84
N ARG A 124 -2.59 1.46 -5.84
CA ARG A 124 -1.87 0.47 -5.04
C ARG A 124 -0.73 1.11 -4.24
N CYS A 125 -0.72 0.86 -2.94
CA CYS A 125 0.44 1.05 -2.09
C CYS A 125 1.42 -0.12 -2.30
N PRO A 126 2.70 0.15 -2.57
CA PRO A 126 3.70 -0.91 -2.77
C PRO A 126 4.01 -1.71 -1.49
N SER A 127 3.55 -1.26 -0.32
CA SER A 127 3.69 -1.97 0.96
C SER A 127 2.52 -2.91 1.29
N THR A 128 1.39 -2.81 0.58
CA THR A 128 0.21 -3.65 0.83
C THR A 128 0.51 -5.12 0.63
N LYS A 129 0.14 -5.95 1.61
CA LYS A 129 0.26 -7.42 1.51
C LYS A 129 -1.11 -8.09 1.45
N ARG A 130 -2.11 -7.53 2.12
CA ARG A 130 -3.47 -8.08 2.15
C ARG A 130 -4.53 -6.98 2.15
N LEU A 131 -5.66 -7.28 1.52
CA LEU A 131 -6.85 -6.46 1.47
C LEU A 131 -8.06 -7.29 1.91
N ASP A 132 -9.13 -6.61 2.30
CA ASP A 132 -10.40 -7.26 2.56
C ASP A 132 -10.94 -7.81 1.23
N ASP A 133 -11.13 -9.12 1.19
CA ASP A 133 -11.67 -9.87 0.06
C ASP A 133 -13.12 -10.32 0.29
N TRP A 134 -13.80 -9.78 1.30
CA TRP A 134 -15.24 -9.93 1.54
C TRP A 134 -15.75 -11.39 1.56
N PRO A 135 -15.20 -12.27 2.44
CA PRO A 135 -15.64 -13.67 2.52
C PRO A 135 -17.10 -13.86 2.98
N GLU A 136 -17.75 -12.79 3.48
CA GLU A 136 -19.08 -12.80 4.08
C GLU A 136 -20.21 -13.26 3.15
N TRP A 137 -20.07 -13.08 1.84
CA TRP A 137 -21.12 -13.42 0.87
C TRP A 137 -21.12 -14.91 0.44
N GLY A 138 -20.44 -15.77 1.21
CA GLY A 138 -20.36 -17.21 0.92
C GLY A 138 -19.58 -17.55 -0.35
N LEU A 139 -18.88 -16.57 -0.91
CA LEU A 139 -17.95 -16.75 -2.01
C LEU A 139 -16.62 -17.29 -1.44
N PRO A 140 -15.90 -18.18 -2.15
CA PRO A 140 -14.67 -18.82 -1.67
C PRO A 140 -13.47 -17.85 -1.73
N TRP A 141 -13.63 -16.65 -1.20
CA TRP A 141 -12.59 -15.64 -1.09
C TRP A 141 -11.61 -15.98 0.03
N GLY A 142 -10.40 -15.44 -0.06
CA GLY A 142 -9.29 -15.74 0.84
C GLY A 142 -7.94 -15.38 0.20
N LEU A 143 -6.84 -15.66 0.90
CA LEU A 143 -5.48 -15.36 0.45
C LEU A 143 -5.17 -15.66 -1.03
N PRO A 144 -5.64 -16.78 -1.65
CA PRO A 144 -5.41 -17.04 -3.07
C PRO A 144 -6.06 -16.02 -4.03
N SER A 145 -7.13 -15.35 -3.59
CA SER A 145 -7.92 -14.41 -4.39
C SER A 145 -7.39 -12.97 -4.34
N GLN A 146 -6.42 -12.69 -3.47
CA GLN A 146 -5.80 -11.37 -3.30
C GLN A 146 -5.20 -10.80 -4.60
N GLN A 147 -4.90 -11.66 -5.58
CA GLN A 147 -4.44 -11.22 -6.90
C GLN A 147 -5.47 -10.33 -7.64
N TYR A 148 -6.77 -10.53 -7.41
CA TYR A 148 -7.83 -9.73 -8.04
C TYR A 148 -7.98 -8.34 -7.40
N PHE A 149 -7.61 -8.21 -6.12
CA PHE A 149 -7.64 -6.99 -5.32
C PHE A 149 -6.34 -6.17 -5.42
N ARG A 150 -5.39 -6.57 -6.27
CA ARG A 150 -4.03 -6.01 -6.30
C ARG A 150 -3.96 -4.48 -6.42
N TYR A 151 -4.96 -3.83 -7.03
CA TYR A 151 -4.98 -2.40 -7.29
C TYR A 151 -6.14 -1.69 -6.57
N CYS A 152 -6.45 -2.08 -5.32
CA CYS A 152 -7.48 -1.43 -4.52
C CYS A 152 -7.06 -1.23 -3.06
N SER A 153 -5.87 -0.68 -2.83
CA SER A 153 -5.25 -0.73 -1.49
C SER A 153 -5.57 0.44 -0.55
N TYR A 154 -6.45 1.33 -0.97
CA TYR A 154 -6.76 2.57 -0.27
C TYR A 154 -8.23 2.58 0.10
N GLY A 155 -8.50 2.91 1.36
CA GLY A 155 -9.84 3.16 1.85
C GLY A 155 -10.27 4.57 1.44
N LEU A 156 -11.41 4.67 0.75
CA LEU A 156 -12.10 5.91 0.45
C LEU A 156 -13.03 6.26 1.61
N ASN A 157 -12.96 7.49 2.10
CA ASN A 157 -13.91 7.97 3.09
C ASN A 157 -15.32 8.07 2.48
N ASP A 158 -16.30 7.34 3.04
CA ASP A 158 -17.67 7.33 2.53
C ASP A 158 -18.33 8.71 2.56
N TYR A 159 -18.00 9.54 3.54
CA TYR A 159 -18.56 10.89 3.68
C TYR A 159 -18.35 11.77 2.45
N ILE A 160 -17.24 11.56 1.72
CA ILE A 160 -16.93 12.32 0.53
C ILE A 160 -17.51 11.69 -0.74
N THR A 161 -18.28 10.60 -0.66
CA THR A 161 -18.98 10.00 -1.82
C THR A 161 -20.29 10.72 -2.11
N ASN A 162 -20.62 10.86 -3.40
CA ASN A 162 -21.79 11.63 -3.87
C ASN A 162 -21.92 13.03 -3.21
N LYS A 163 -20.78 13.62 -2.83
CA LYS A 163 -20.71 14.85 -2.06
C LYS A 163 -20.31 15.98 -2.98
N LYS A 164 -20.96 17.14 -2.83
CA LYS A 164 -20.53 18.35 -3.51
C LYS A 164 -19.33 18.95 -2.78
N ILE A 165 -18.16 18.90 -3.40
CA ILE A 165 -16.88 19.39 -2.89
C ILE A 165 -16.48 20.60 -3.74
N ASP A 166 -17.18 21.69 -3.51
CA ASP A 166 -16.98 22.97 -4.19
C ASP A 166 -16.48 24.03 -3.19
N PHE A 167 -16.52 25.30 -3.58
CA PHE A 167 -16.12 26.44 -2.75
C PHE A 167 -16.95 26.60 -1.46
N ASP A 168 -18.14 26.00 -1.40
CA ASP A 168 -18.98 26.03 -0.20
C ASP A 168 -18.59 24.95 0.82
N PHE A 169 -17.81 23.95 0.40
CA PHE A 169 -17.32 22.90 1.29
C PHE A 169 -16.39 23.47 2.36
N LYS A 170 -16.76 23.26 3.63
CA LYS A 170 -15.99 23.77 4.77
C LYS A 170 -14.95 22.75 5.22
N HIS A 171 -13.79 23.25 5.66
CA HIS A 171 -12.71 22.47 6.26
C HIS A 171 -12.14 21.30 5.42
N PRO A 172 -11.84 21.46 4.12
CA PRO A 172 -11.26 20.38 3.31
C PRO A 172 -9.90 19.87 3.83
N ALA A 173 -9.17 20.69 4.59
CA ALA A 173 -7.92 20.30 5.26
C ALA A 173 -8.14 19.44 6.51
N GLU A 174 -9.38 19.27 6.98
CA GLU A 174 -9.69 18.45 8.16
C GLU A 174 -10.55 17.24 7.80
N VAL A 175 -10.78 16.96 6.51
CA VAL A 175 -11.54 15.80 6.04
C VAL A 175 -10.60 14.86 5.28
N ILE A 176 -10.54 13.61 5.72
CA ILE A 176 -9.79 12.54 5.06
C ILE A 176 -10.49 12.22 3.74
N ALA A 177 -9.72 12.14 2.66
CA ALA A 177 -10.22 11.66 1.37
C ALA A 177 -9.91 10.18 1.18
N PHE A 178 -8.62 9.82 1.34
CA PHE A 178 -8.14 8.44 1.23
C PHE A 178 -7.09 8.16 2.29
N GLN A 179 -6.98 6.91 2.70
CA GLN A 179 -5.90 6.46 3.57
C GLN A 179 -5.48 5.03 3.25
N ASP A 180 -4.26 4.65 3.65
CA ASP A 180 -3.90 3.23 3.69
C ASP A 180 -4.89 2.48 4.56
N HIS A 181 -5.55 1.48 3.98
CA HIS A 181 -6.51 0.67 4.71
C HIS A 181 -6.58 -0.73 4.11
N ILE A 182 -7.03 -1.70 4.90
CA ILE A 182 -7.33 -3.05 4.41
C ILE A 182 -8.62 -3.05 3.57
N GLU A 183 -9.59 -2.22 3.97
CA GLU A 183 -10.88 -2.04 3.30
C GLU A 183 -10.84 -0.96 2.21
N GLN A 184 -11.71 -1.08 1.22
CA GLN A 184 -11.78 -0.15 0.10
C GLN A 184 -12.65 1.06 0.38
N LYS A 185 -13.63 0.97 1.27
CA LYS A 185 -14.46 2.09 1.71
C LYS A 185 -14.44 2.14 3.22
N LEU A 186 -14.50 3.34 3.77
CA LEU A 186 -14.46 3.60 5.19
C LEU A 186 -15.79 4.23 5.55
N ASP A 187 -16.68 3.43 6.11
CA ASP A 187 -17.98 3.87 6.59
C ASP A 187 -18.07 3.72 8.12
N ASP A 188 -19.13 4.24 8.72
CA ASP A 188 -19.30 4.36 10.19
C ASP A 188 -19.63 2.99 10.86
N ASN A 189 -19.04 1.89 10.38
CA ASN A 189 -19.36 0.51 10.80
C ASN A 189 -18.29 -0.17 11.70
N GLY A 190 -17.14 0.46 11.93
CA GLY A 190 -16.01 -0.17 12.64
C GLY A 190 -14.65 -0.07 11.96
N ASP A 191 -14.56 0.56 10.79
CA ASP A 191 -13.32 0.69 10.01
C ASP A 191 -12.55 2.00 10.24
N MET A 192 -13.09 2.89 11.08
CA MET A 192 -12.53 4.21 11.32
C MET A 192 -11.42 4.20 12.38
N PHE A 193 -10.48 5.14 12.27
CA PHE A 193 -9.41 5.31 13.25
C PHE A 193 -9.84 6.07 14.52
N HIS A 194 -11.02 6.69 14.55
CA HIS A 194 -11.59 7.23 15.77
C HIS A 194 -12.41 6.19 16.52
N ILE A 195 -12.64 6.43 17.81
CA ILE A 195 -13.54 5.61 18.63
C ILE A 195 -15.00 5.92 18.25
N LEU A 196 -15.78 4.87 17.98
CA LEU A 196 -17.22 4.99 17.72
C LEU A 196 -18.00 5.20 19.03
N PRO A 197 -19.20 5.83 18.98
CA PRO A 197 -20.04 5.98 20.17
C PRO A 197 -20.34 4.64 20.84
N GLY A 198 -19.99 4.50 22.12
CA GLY A 198 -20.20 3.27 22.89
C GLY A 198 -19.04 2.26 22.83
N GLU A 199 -18.01 2.53 22.02
CA GLU A 199 -16.82 1.70 21.91
C GLU A 199 -15.67 2.24 22.76
N SER A 200 -14.66 1.41 23.01
CA SER A 200 -13.46 1.76 23.78
C SER A 200 -12.18 1.79 22.94
N ILE A 201 -12.24 1.35 21.69
CA ILE A 201 -11.10 1.27 20.78
C ILE A 201 -11.56 1.51 19.33
N ASN A 202 -10.70 2.09 18.51
CA ASN A 202 -10.90 2.21 17.08
C ASN A 202 -10.80 0.87 16.35
N LEU A 203 -11.11 0.86 15.05
CA LEU A 203 -10.97 -0.32 14.20
C LEU A 203 -11.65 -1.55 14.83
N THR A 204 -12.84 -1.38 15.41
CA THR A 204 -13.52 -2.42 16.19
C THR A 204 -13.74 -3.69 15.39
N GLN A 205 -14.04 -3.54 14.10
CA GLN A 205 -14.14 -4.63 13.13
C GLN A 205 -12.85 -5.44 13.03
N TRP A 206 -11.69 -4.79 13.03
CA TRP A 206 -10.40 -5.43 12.78
C TRP A 206 -9.65 -5.84 14.05
N ARG A 207 -9.93 -5.17 15.17
CA ARG A 207 -9.27 -5.43 16.44
C ARG A 207 -9.97 -6.53 17.23
N HIS A 208 -11.28 -6.76 17.04
CA HIS A 208 -12.10 -7.69 17.84
C HIS A 208 -12.94 -8.62 16.94
N GLY A 209 -13.62 -9.61 17.54
CA GLY A 209 -14.54 -10.51 16.83
C GLY A 209 -13.91 -11.51 15.86
N TRP A 210 -14.73 -12.02 14.92
CA TRP A 210 -14.29 -13.05 13.97
C TRP A 210 -13.35 -12.49 12.90
N ARG A 211 -13.55 -11.24 12.45
CA ARG A 211 -12.72 -10.59 11.43
C ARG A 211 -11.25 -10.51 11.84
N ARG A 212 -10.95 -10.27 13.14
CA ARG A 212 -9.59 -10.40 13.70
C ARG A 212 -8.98 -11.80 13.48
N THR A 213 -9.80 -12.84 13.51
CA THR A 213 -9.36 -14.23 13.34
C THR A 213 -9.06 -14.55 11.88
N GLU A 214 -9.83 -13.98 10.94
CA GLU A 214 -9.62 -14.15 9.50
C GLU A 214 -8.51 -13.25 8.92
N PHE A 215 -8.36 -12.06 9.50
CA PHE A 215 -7.42 -11.02 9.11
C PHE A 215 -6.57 -10.55 10.31
N PRO A 216 -5.75 -11.42 10.92
CA PRO A 216 -4.91 -11.05 12.06
C PRO A 216 -3.92 -9.91 11.77
N GLU A 217 -3.61 -9.67 10.50
CA GLU A 217 -2.76 -8.62 9.98
C GLU A 217 -3.50 -7.31 9.65
N ALA A 218 -4.83 -7.23 9.81
CA ALA A 218 -5.63 -6.10 9.34
C ALA A 218 -5.14 -4.74 9.86
N VAL A 219 -4.92 -4.63 11.17
CA VAL A 219 -4.38 -3.41 11.79
C VAL A 219 -3.00 -3.06 11.21
N GLN A 220 -2.14 -4.06 11.01
CA GLN A 220 -0.81 -3.86 10.42
C GLN A 220 -0.90 -3.41 8.97
N GLU A 221 -1.93 -3.84 8.23
CA GLU A 221 -2.19 -3.34 6.88
C GLU A 221 -2.72 -1.90 6.89
N CYS A 222 -3.51 -1.48 7.87
CA CYS A 222 -3.89 -0.06 8.03
C CYS A 222 -2.66 0.81 8.33
N PHE A 223 -1.72 0.31 9.15
CA PHE A 223 -0.49 1.00 9.56
C PHE A 223 0.78 0.45 8.87
N ARG A 224 0.65 0.10 7.58
CA ARG A 224 1.67 -0.65 6.80
C ARG A 224 3.01 0.07 6.59
N HIS A 225 3.12 1.35 6.94
CA HIS A 225 4.35 2.12 6.83
C HIS A 225 5.08 2.26 8.17
N ARG A 226 5.48 1.11 8.75
CA ARG A 226 6.18 1.02 10.04
C ARG A 226 5.37 1.59 11.22
N GLY A 227 4.08 1.23 11.31
CA GLY A 227 3.18 1.72 12.36
C GLY A 227 2.55 3.07 12.04
N THR A 228 2.62 3.49 10.78
CA THR A 228 1.96 4.72 10.29
C THR A 228 1.08 4.40 9.08
N CYS A 229 0.00 5.15 8.95
CA CYS A 229 -0.92 5.16 7.83
C CYS A 229 -0.70 6.42 7.00
N VAL A 230 -0.44 6.29 5.69
CA VAL A 230 -0.40 7.47 4.81
C VAL A 230 -1.83 7.91 4.52
N THR A 231 -2.14 9.15 4.89
CA THR A 231 -3.48 9.72 4.81
C THR A 231 -3.45 10.98 3.96
N VAL A 232 -4.32 11.05 2.96
CA VAL A 232 -4.49 12.25 2.14
C VAL A 232 -5.81 12.92 2.48
N TRP A 233 -5.73 14.23 2.65
CA TRP A 233 -6.85 15.08 3.01
C TRP A 233 -7.49 15.64 1.76
N LEU A 234 -8.73 16.09 1.88
CA LEU A 234 -9.52 16.55 0.74
C LEU A 234 -8.94 17.82 0.10
N ASP A 235 -8.21 18.63 0.86
CA ASP A 235 -7.44 19.77 0.35
C ASP A 235 -6.17 19.35 -0.46
N GLY A 236 -5.80 18.06 -0.40
CA GLY A 236 -4.71 17.43 -1.13
C GLY A 236 -3.39 17.32 -0.36
N HIS A 237 -3.28 17.83 0.87
CA HIS A 237 -2.09 17.57 1.68
C HIS A 237 -2.07 16.12 2.17
N VAL A 238 -0.89 15.64 2.55
CA VAL A 238 -0.70 14.26 3.04
C VAL A 238 -0.04 14.30 4.39
N THR A 239 -0.58 13.56 5.34
CA THR A 239 0.01 13.34 6.65
C THR A 239 0.15 11.86 6.92
N GLU A 240 0.78 11.57 8.05
CA GLU A 240 0.91 10.23 8.59
C GLU A 240 0.12 10.19 9.88
N ILE A 241 -0.72 9.18 10.02
CA ILE A 241 -1.42 8.89 11.28
C ILE A 241 -0.71 7.70 11.91
N GLU A 242 -0.23 7.86 13.13
CA GLU A 242 0.41 6.78 13.91
C GLU A 242 -0.64 5.78 14.40
N GLU A 243 -0.23 4.54 14.63
CA GLU A 243 -1.11 3.54 15.24
C GLU A 243 -1.49 3.93 16.68
N THR A 244 -2.78 4.18 16.90
CA THR A 244 -3.34 4.45 18.24
C THR A 244 -4.63 3.65 18.48
N THR A 245 -5.17 3.77 19.69
CA THR A 245 -6.51 3.27 20.06
C THR A 245 -7.64 4.17 19.58
N GLY A 246 -7.33 5.33 19.00
CA GLY A 246 -8.29 6.28 18.44
C GLY A 246 -8.73 7.41 19.37
N GLU A 247 -8.16 7.51 20.58
CA GLU A 247 -8.46 8.57 21.56
C GLU A 247 -8.06 9.96 21.06
N ASP A 248 -7.03 10.03 20.22
CA ASP A 248 -6.45 11.23 19.63
C ASP A 248 -7.01 11.56 18.24
N ILE A 249 -7.87 10.70 17.70
CA ILE A 249 -8.43 10.83 16.35
C ILE A 249 -9.85 11.40 16.43
N PRO A 250 -10.10 12.63 15.97
CA PRO A 250 -11.42 13.23 16.04
C PRO A 250 -12.33 12.72 14.93
N ARG A 251 -13.59 12.41 15.27
CA ARG A 251 -14.62 11.94 14.32
C ARG A 251 -14.79 12.86 13.10
N ARG A 252 -14.60 14.17 13.28
CA ARG A 252 -14.69 15.18 12.21
C ARG A 252 -13.82 14.90 11.00
N TRP A 253 -12.72 14.14 11.19
CA TRP A 253 -11.85 13.73 10.09
C TRP A 253 -12.54 12.83 9.08
N TYR A 254 -13.59 12.14 9.50
CA TYR A 254 -14.38 11.27 8.64
C TYR A 254 -15.69 11.94 8.21
N ASP A 255 -16.43 12.59 9.10
CA ASP A 255 -17.78 13.10 8.79
C ASP A 255 -17.86 14.62 8.53
N GLY A 256 -16.76 15.35 8.66
CA GLY A 256 -16.70 16.81 8.47
C GLY A 256 -17.55 17.62 9.45
N LYS A 257 -18.11 17.03 10.51
CA LYS A 257 -18.96 17.73 11.49
C LYS A 257 -18.11 18.34 12.61
N CYS A 258 -18.42 19.56 13.02
CA CYS A 258 -17.81 20.15 14.22
C CYS A 258 -18.25 19.41 15.49
N ALA A 259 -17.36 19.31 16.48
CA ALA A 259 -17.55 18.59 17.75
C ALA A 259 -18.73 19.04 18.64
N HIS A 260 -19.56 19.99 18.18
CA HIS A 260 -20.69 20.55 18.93
C HIS A 260 -22.06 20.38 18.24
N GLN A 261 -22.15 19.57 17.18
CA GLN A 261 -23.41 19.24 16.55
C GLN A 261 -23.69 17.75 16.74
N HIS A 262 -24.33 17.44 17.88
CA HIS A 262 -25.04 16.18 18.11
C HIS A 262 -26.40 16.21 17.44
#